data_AF-A0A920BCV8-F1
#
_entry.id   AF-A0A920BCV8-F1
#
_cell.length_a   1.000
_cell.length_b   1.000
_cell.length_c   1.000
_cell.angle_alpha   90.00
_cell.angle_beta   90.00
_cell.angle_gamma   90.00
#
_symmetry.space_group_name_H-M   'P 1'
#
loop_
_entity.id
_entity.type
_entity.pdbx_description
1 polymer ?
#
loop_
_entity_poly.entity_id
_entity_poly.type
_entity_poly.pdbx_seq_one_letter_code
_entity_poly.pdbx_strand_id
1 'polypeptide(L)'
;MVMPFPNDGVSVPQSNLKKTGNGAVHRILSGNRLHLQHGPIDLIIVADGPEQVQNEAFDRAIHRFDPILEELVTEVPILKTPWNPSFPNLKGRVAKRMLEAVQGLDGFITPMAAVAGAVADEIRDVMLEVPGSGD
;
A
#
# COMPACT_ATOMS: atom_id res chain seq x y z
N MET A 1 20.78 -11.22 32.58
CA MET A 1 19.46 -11.48 33.18
C MET A 1 18.43 -10.72 32.34
N VAL A 2 17.91 -11.34 31.28
CA VAL A 2 16.93 -10.71 30.39
C VAL A 2 15.55 -11.10 30.92
N MET A 3 14.75 -10.12 31.34
CA MET A 3 13.38 -10.39 31.77
C MET A 3 12.51 -10.62 30.54
N PRO A 4 11.65 -11.66 30.51
CA PRO A 4 10.72 -11.87 29.41
C PRO A 4 9.64 -10.78 29.41
N PHE A 5 9.27 -10.31 28.22
CA PHE A 5 8.14 -9.42 27.99
C PHE A 5 6.83 -10.11 28.43
N PRO A 6 5.88 -9.40 29.07
CA PRO A 6 4.59 -9.96 29.44
C PRO A 6 3.78 -10.31 28.18
N ASN A 7 3.38 -11.57 28.07
CA ASN A 7 2.44 -12.03 27.06
C ASN A 7 1.02 -11.64 27.52
N ASP A 8 0.62 -10.40 27.23
CA ASP A 8 -0.76 -9.96 27.43
C ASP A 8 -1.63 -10.65 26.38
N GLY A 9 -2.25 -11.76 26.81
CA GLY A 9 -3.14 -12.63 26.03
C GLY A 9 -4.42 -11.92 25.54
N VAL A 10 -4.28 -10.85 24.77
CA VAL A 10 -5.36 -10.24 24.03
C VAL A 10 -5.67 -11.16 22.86
N SER A 11 -6.58 -12.10 23.10
CA SER A 11 -7.28 -12.84 22.05
C SER A 11 -7.96 -11.82 21.14
N VAL A 12 -7.33 -11.53 20.01
CA VAL A 12 -7.83 -10.57 19.02
C VAL A 12 -9.09 -11.15 18.39
N PRO A 13 -10.27 -10.52 18.52
CA PRO A 13 -11.48 -11.03 17.89
C PRO A 13 -11.30 -11.05 16.36
N GLN A 14 -11.53 -12.22 15.76
CA GLN A 14 -11.41 -12.48 14.32
C GLN A 14 -12.67 -12.07 13.52
N SER A 15 -13.60 -11.32 14.11
CA SER A 15 -14.99 -11.27 13.66
C SER A 15 -15.35 -10.24 12.59
N ASN A 16 -14.40 -9.58 11.90
CA ASN A 16 -14.72 -8.62 10.83
C ASN A 16 -13.73 -8.67 9.66
N LEU A 17 -13.43 -9.86 9.15
CA LEU A 17 -12.72 -10.03 7.89
C LEU A 17 -13.71 -9.80 6.72
N LYS A 18 -13.73 -8.59 6.14
CA LYS A 18 -14.30 -8.42 4.80
C LYS A 18 -13.18 -8.64 3.79
N LYS A 19 -13.24 -9.77 3.08
CA LYS A 19 -12.39 -10.06 1.93
C LYS A 19 -12.90 -9.27 0.74
N THR A 20 -12.01 -8.57 0.06
CA THR A 20 -12.25 -8.07 -1.30
C THR A 20 -12.01 -9.20 -2.31
N GLY A 21 -12.44 -9.02 -3.56
CA GLY A 21 -12.53 -10.10 -4.56
C GLY A 21 -11.21 -10.83 -4.84
N ASN A 22 -10.07 -10.18 -4.62
CA ASN A 22 -8.73 -10.70 -4.93
C ASN A 22 -7.92 -11.15 -3.70
N GLY A 23 -8.53 -11.17 -2.51
CA GLY A 23 -7.87 -11.66 -1.29
C GLY A 23 -7.06 -10.61 -0.53
N ALA A 24 -7.21 -9.32 -0.85
CA ALA A 24 -6.88 -8.27 0.09
C ALA A 24 -7.85 -8.30 1.29
N VAL A 25 -7.33 -7.93 2.45
CA VAL A 25 -8.06 -7.89 3.71
C VAL A 25 -7.90 -6.52 4.31
N HIS A 26 -8.99 -5.96 4.84
CA HIS A 26 -8.97 -4.71 5.56
C HIS A 26 -9.61 -4.83 6.94
N ARG A 27 -9.15 -4.02 7.90
CA ARG A 27 -9.68 -3.95 9.27
C ARG A 27 -9.47 -2.56 9.87
N ILE A 28 -10.44 -2.08 10.64
CA ILE A 28 -10.23 -0.93 11.52
C ILE A 28 -9.68 -1.42 12.86
N LEU A 29 -8.48 -0.95 13.22
CA LEU A 29 -7.83 -1.20 14.50
C LEU A 29 -8.23 -0.16 15.54
N SER A 30 -7.84 -0.40 16.80
CA SER A 30 -7.99 0.58 17.88
C SER A 30 -7.32 1.91 17.52
N GLY A 31 -7.97 3.01 17.92
CA GLY A 31 -7.53 4.37 17.60
C GLY A 31 -7.85 4.83 16.18
N ASN A 32 -8.88 4.27 15.55
CA ASN A 32 -9.33 4.61 14.19
C ASN A 32 -8.24 4.47 13.11
N ARG A 33 -7.48 3.36 13.16
CA ARG A 33 -6.40 3.10 12.21
C ARG A 33 -6.82 2.04 11.23
N LEU A 34 -6.78 2.35 9.94
CA LEU A 34 -7.08 1.40 8.88
C LEU A 34 -5.86 0.49 8.66
N HIS A 35 -6.07 -0.81 8.76
CA HIS A 35 -5.09 -1.84 8.41
C HIS A 35 -5.50 -2.50 7.10
N LEU A 36 -4.59 -2.54 6.13
CA LEU A 36 -4.74 -3.17 4.82
C LEU A 36 -3.64 -4.20 4.62
N GLN A 37 -4.01 -5.41 4.24
CA GLN A 37 -3.07 -6.50 4.00
C GLN A 37 -3.40 -7.23 2.72
N HIS A 38 -2.41 -7.42 1.84
CA HIS A 38 -2.54 -8.26 0.65
C HIS A 38 -1.22 -8.98 0.38
N GLY A 39 -1.18 -10.29 0.66
CA GLY A 39 0.05 -11.07 0.57
C GLY A 39 1.14 -10.52 1.50
N PRO A 40 2.34 -10.17 0.99
CA PRO A 40 3.43 -9.60 1.78
C PRO A 40 3.31 -8.08 2.00
N ILE A 41 2.31 -7.42 1.40
CA ILE A 41 2.12 -5.97 1.52
C ILE A 41 1.18 -5.70 2.70
N ASP A 42 1.64 -4.88 3.64
CA ASP A 42 0.94 -4.54 4.88
C ASP A 42 1.02 -3.02 5.11
N LEU A 43 -0.14 -2.35 5.23
CA LEU A 43 -0.25 -0.92 5.48
C LEU A 43 -1.07 -0.65 6.73
N ILE A 44 -0.59 0.28 7.56
CA ILE A 44 -1.35 0.89 8.64
C ILE A 44 -1.49 2.37 8.33
N ILE A 45 -2.72 2.85 8.24
CA ILE A 45 -3.07 4.18 7.79
C ILE A 45 -3.84 4.90 8.90
N VAL A 46 -3.48 6.16 9.11
CA VAL A 46 -4.20 7.10 9.98
C VAL A 46 -4.52 8.33 9.15
N ALA A 47 -5.72 8.86 9.29
CA ALA A 47 -6.13 10.09 8.66
C ALA A 47 -6.69 11.04 9.72
N ASP A 48 -6.26 12.29 9.67
CA ASP A 48 -6.83 13.36 10.51
C ASP A 48 -7.92 14.09 9.74
N GLY A 49 -9.06 14.32 10.36
CA GLY A 49 -10.17 15.06 9.75
C GLY A 49 -11.53 14.75 10.36
N PRO A 50 -12.63 15.30 9.81
CA PRO A 50 -13.97 14.88 10.18
C PRO A 50 -14.19 13.39 9.89
N GLU A 51 -14.92 12.69 10.76
CA GLU A 51 -15.17 11.24 10.65
C GLU A 51 -15.67 10.82 9.25
N GLN A 52 -16.58 11.59 8.67
CA GLN A 52 -17.10 11.32 7.34
C GLN A 52 -16.00 11.36 6.26
N VAL A 53 -15.12 12.36 6.31
CA VAL A 53 -14.01 12.50 5.35
C VAL A 53 -12.98 11.38 5.54
N GLN A 54 -12.70 11.00 6.79
CA GLN A 54 -11.81 9.87 7.08
C GLN A 54 -12.37 8.56 6.52
N ASN A 55 -13.66 8.28 6.72
CA ASN A 55 -14.30 7.07 6.23
C ASN A 55 -14.28 7.00 4.70
N GLU A 56 -14.59 8.11 4.02
CA GLU A 56 -14.50 8.19 2.56
C GLU A 56 -13.07 7.96 2.05
N ALA A 57 -12.07 8.54 2.70
CA ALA A 57 -10.67 8.32 2.36
C ALA A 57 -10.27 6.84 2.57
N PHE A 58 -10.71 6.22 3.66
CA PHE A 58 -10.47 4.80 3.93
C PHE A 58 -11.13 3.90 2.89
N ASP A 59 -12.36 4.19 2.46
CA ASP A 59 -13.02 3.45 1.39
C ASP A 59 -12.25 3.55 0.07
N ARG A 60 -11.77 4.74 -0.29
CA ARG A 60 -10.91 4.94 -1.47
C ARG A 60 -9.61 4.15 -1.37
N ALA A 61 -8.96 4.16 -0.21
CA ALA A 61 -7.75 3.39 0.05
C ALA A 61 -7.99 1.88 -0.12
N ILE A 62 -9.06 1.34 0.47
CA ILE A 62 -9.45 -0.07 0.34
C ILE A 62 -9.68 -0.45 -1.13
N HIS A 63 -10.47 0.35 -1.85
CA HIS A 63 -10.77 0.11 -3.26
C HIS A 63 -9.52 0.15 -4.14
N ARG A 64 -8.60 1.08 -3.90
CA ARG A 64 -7.37 1.17 -4.69
C ARG A 64 -6.39 0.05 -4.37
N PHE A 65 -6.33 -0.38 -3.11
CA PHE A 65 -5.36 -1.37 -2.64
C PHE A 65 -5.60 -2.77 -3.19
N ASP A 66 -6.86 -3.15 -3.42
CA ASP A 66 -7.24 -4.49 -3.89
C ASP A 66 -6.51 -4.92 -5.19
N PRO A 67 -6.49 -4.13 -6.29
CA PRO A 67 -5.79 -4.53 -7.52
C PRO A 67 -4.26 -4.33 -7.51
N ILE A 68 -3.67 -3.64 -6.52
CA ILE A 68 -2.24 -3.25 -6.57
C ILE A 68 -1.31 -4.47 -6.64
N LEU A 69 -1.57 -5.52 -5.86
CA LEU A 69 -0.68 -6.69 -5.87
C LEU A 69 -0.71 -7.39 -7.22
N GLU A 70 -1.87 -7.53 -7.84
CA GLU A 70 -2.01 -8.14 -9.16
C GLU A 70 -1.32 -7.31 -10.24
N GLU A 71 -1.53 -5.99 -10.24
CA GLU A 71 -0.83 -5.05 -11.12
C GLU A 71 0.69 -5.26 -11.00
N LEU A 72 1.22 -5.26 -9.78
CA LEU A 72 2.65 -5.47 -9.54
C LEU A 72 3.11 -6.84 -10.01
N VAL A 73 2.41 -7.93 -9.69
CA VAL A 73 2.81 -9.30 -10.08
C VAL A 73 2.98 -9.44 -11.60
N THR A 74 2.15 -8.75 -12.40
CA THR A 74 2.31 -8.74 -13.86
C THR A 74 3.62 -8.12 -14.35
N GLU A 75 4.21 -7.20 -13.57
CA GLU A 75 5.42 -6.45 -13.92
C GLU A 75 6.64 -6.82 -13.06
N VAL A 76 6.48 -7.65 -12.02
CA VAL A 76 7.54 -8.11 -11.10
C VAL A 76 8.80 -8.62 -11.82
N PRO A 77 8.72 -9.41 -12.92
CA PRO A 77 9.92 -9.87 -13.61
C PRO A 77 10.81 -8.72 -14.09
N ILE A 78 10.19 -7.63 -14.55
CA ILE A 78 10.89 -6.42 -15.02
C ILE A 78 11.38 -5.61 -13.82
N LEU A 79 10.54 -5.39 -12.81
CA LEU A 79 10.88 -4.61 -11.62
C LEU A 79 12.06 -5.17 -10.82
N LYS A 80 12.33 -6.47 -10.93
CA LYS A 80 13.48 -7.15 -10.32
C LYS A 80 14.80 -6.94 -11.09
N THR A 81 14.76 -6.41 -12.31
CA THR A 81 15.97 -6.10 -13.07
C THR A 81 16.56 -4.76 -12.64
N PRO A 82 17.90 -4.59 -12.72
CA PRO A 82 18.52 -3.32 -12.42
C PRO A 82 18.03 -2.21 -13.33
N TRP A 83 17.82 -1.03 -12.74
CA TRP A 83 17.51 0.15 -13.50
C TRP A 83 18.63 0.48 -14.50
N ASN A 84 18.23 0.98 -15.68
CA ASN A 84 19.13 1.49 -16.70
C ASN A 84 18.38 2.51 -17.61
N PRO A 85 19.08 3.31 -18.43
CA PRO A 85 18.43 4.29 -19.31
C PRO A 85 17.46 3.69 -20.36
N SER A 86 17.60 2.40 -20.68
CA SER A 86 16.75 1.67 -21.62
C SER A 86 15.68 0.83 -20.92
N PHE A 87 15.36 1.14 -19.65
CA PHE A 87 14.36 0.41 -18.89
C PHE A 87 12.99 0.46 -19.59
N PRO A 88 12.27 -0.68 -19.71
CA PRO A 88 11.01 -0.71 -20.43
C PRO A 88 9.93 0.13 -19.75
N ASN A 89 8.99 0.62 -20.54
CA ASN A 89 7.82 1.33 -20.01
C ASN A 89 6.93 0.39 -19.20
N LEU A 90 6.66 0.79 -17.96
CA LEU A 90 5.73 0.12 -17.05
C LEU A 90 4.30 0.64 -17.27
N LYS A 91 3.31 -0.20 -16.98
CA LYS A 91 1.89 0.12 -17.13
C LYS A 91 1.28 0.58 -15.81
N GLY A 92 1.59 -0.10 -14.71
CA GLY A 92 1.03 0.18 -13.38
C GLY A 92 1.48 1.53 -12.83
N ARG A 93 0.59 2.25 -12.15
CA ARG A 93 0.91 3.54 -11.50
C ARG A 93 1.99 3.37 -10.44
N VAL A 94 1.86 2.35 -9.59
CA VAL A 94 2.85 2.04 -8.54
C VAL A 94 4.19 1.64 -9.16
N ALA A 95 4.19 0.81 -10.21
CA ALA A 95 5.40 0.37 -10.90
C ALA A 95 6.17 1.56 -11.49
N LYS A 96 5.47 2.53 -12.11
CA LYS A 96 6.09 3.77 -12.60
C LYS A 96 6.73 4.58 -11.48
N ARG A 97 6.03 4.78 -10.35
CA ARG A 97 6.58 5.47 -9.17
C ARG A 97 7.84 4.78 -8.63
N MET A 98 7.84 3.44 -8.60
CA MET A 98 9.02 2.66 -8.20
C MET A 98 10.22 2.92 -9.13
N LEU A 99 9.97 3.00 -10.44
CA LEU A 99 10.99 3.30 -11.43
C LEU A 99 11.52 4.73 -11.28
N GLU A 100 10.64 5.71 -11.15
CA GLU A 100 11.00 7.12 -10.92
C GLU A 100 11.87 7.30 -9.68
N ALA A 101 11.59 6.55 -8.59
CA ALA A 101 12.37 6.62 -7.36
C ALA A 101 13.81 6.09 -7.48
N VAL A 102 14.09 5.22 -8.46
CA VAL A 102 15.42 4.63 -8.67
C VAL A 102 16.14 5.21 -9.89
N GLN A 103 15.45 6.01 -10.71
CA GLN A 103 16.03 6.65 -11.89
C GLN A 103 17.18 7.58 -11.50
N GLY A 104 18.31 7.45 -12.22
CA GLY A 104 19.49 8.30 -12.02
C GLY A 104 20.33 7.92 -10.79
N LEU A 105 19.97 6.85 -10.07
CA LEU A 105 20.83 6.29 -9.03
C LEU A 105 21.91 5.40 -9.63
N ASP A 106 23.12 5.52 -9.11
CA ASP A 106 24.25 4.67 -9.50
C ASP A 106 24.23 3.33 -8.76
N GLY A 107 24.77 2.30 -9.40
CA GLY A 107 24.95 0.97 -8.82
C GLY A 107 23.86 -0.05 -9.18
N PHE A 108 23.94 -1.22 -8.54
CA PHE A 108 22.98 -2.31 -8.77
C PHE A 108 21.71 -2.08 -7.95
N ILE A 109 20.83 -1.21 -8.44
CA ILE A 109 19.56 -0.88 -7.79
C ILE A 109 18.41 -1.31 -8.71
N THR A 110 17.40 -1.94 -8.13
CA THR A 110 16.19 -2.36 -8.84
C THR A 110 15.00 -1.54 -8.33
N PRO A 111 13.97 -1.28 -9.16
CA PRO A 111 12.74 -0.63 -8.72
C PRO A 111 12.10 -1.28 -7.47
N MET A 112 12.34 -2.57 -7.22
CA MET A 112 11.88 -3.26 -6.00
C MET A 112 12.31 -2.56 -4.70
N ALA A 113 13.40 -1.80 -4.70
CA ALA A 113 13.87 -1.03 -3.55
C ALA A 113 12.85 0.03 -3.07
N ALA A 114 11.97 0.50 -3.96
CA ALA A 114 11.01 1.57 -3.70
C ALA A 114 9.57 1.07 -3.47
N VAL A 115 9.32 -0.25 -3.42
CA VAL A 115 7.96 -0.82 -3.40
C VAL A 115 7.09 -0.28 -2.27
N ALA A 116 7.61 -0.22 -1.04
CA ALA A 116 6.84 0.23 0.11
C ALA A 116 6.46 1.71 0.01
N GLY A 117 7.40 2.56 -0.41
CA GLY A 117 7.17 3.99 -0.58
C GLY A 117 6.18 4.27 -1.72
N ALA A 118 6.36 3.62 -2.87
CA ALA A 118 5.48 3.80 -4.03
C ALA A 118 4.03 3.37 -3.75
N VAL A 119 3.83 2.27 -3.01
CA VAL A 119 2.49 1.86 -2.59
C VAL A 119 1.89 2.86 -1.59
N ALA A 120 2.68 3.33 -0.62
CA ALA A 120 2.22 4.33 0.36
C ALA A 120 1.81 5.65 -0.32
N ASP A 121 2.60 6.13 -1.28
CA ASP A 121 2.31 7.36 -2.02
C ASP A 121 1.05 7.23 -2.87
N GLU A 122 0.87 6.09 -3.56
CA GLU A 122 -0.34 5.83 -4.34
C GLU A 122 -1.60 5.83 -3.48
N ILE A 123 -1.55 5.18 -2.31
CA ILE A 123 -2.70 5.13 -1.40
C ILE A 123 -2.98 6.50 -0.79
N ARG A 124 -1.95 7.24 -0.37
CA ARG A 124 -2.10 8.63 0.11
C ARG A 124 -2.80 9.49 -0.94
N ASP A 125 -2.33 9.45 -2.19
CA ASP A 125 -2.86 10.34 -3.22
C ASP A 125 -4.34 10.03 -3.50
N VAL A 126 -4.72 8.76 -3.57
CA VAL A 126 -6.13 8.35 -3.73
C VAL A 126 -7.01 8.72 -2.53
N MET A 127 -6.45 8.70 -1.31
CA MET A 127 -7.18 9.18 -0.13
C MET A 127 -7.47 10.69 -0.19
N LEU A 128 -6.55 11.46 -0.77
CA LEU A 128 -6.65 12.92 -0.90
C LEU A 128 -7.45 13.37 -2.14
N GLU A 129 -7.78 12.47 -3.06
CA GLU A 129 -8.66 12.78 -4.18
C GLU A 129 -10.03 13.25 -3.66
N VAL A 130 -10.41 14.48 -4.01
CA VAL A 130 -11.72 15.05 -3.68
C VAL A 130 -12.70 14.68 -4.80
N PRO A 131 -13.78 13.92 -4.52
CA PRO A 131 -14.84 13.74 -5.50
C PRO A 131 -15.57 15.08 -5.68
N GLY A 132 -15.43 15.69 -6.86
CA GLY A 132 -16.21 16.90 -7.23
C GLY A 132 -15.42 18.20 -7.39
N SER A 133 -14.23 18.18 -7.99
CA SER A 133 -13.68 19.36 -8.67
C SER A 133 -13.59 19.11 -10.18
N GLY A 134 -14.71 18.67 -10.76
CA GLY A 134 -14.99 18.82 -12.18
C GLY A 134 -16.02 19.94 -12.29
N ASP A 135 -15.63 21.02 -12.97
CA ASP A 135 -16.48 22.10 -13.47
C ASP A 135 -17.64 21.54 -14.31
#